data_AF-A0AAI8GCH8-F1
#
_entry.id   AF-A0AAI8GCH8-F1
#
_cell.length_a   1.000
_cell.length_b   1.000
_cell.length_c   1.000
_cell.angle_alpha   90.00
_cell.angle_beta   90.00
_cell.angle_gamma   90.00
#
_symmetry.space_group_name_H-M   'P 1'
#
loop_
_entity.id
_entity.type
_entity.pdbx_description
1 polymer ?
#
loop_
_entity_poly.entity_id
_entity_poly.type
_entity_poly.pdbx_seq_one_letter_code
_entity_poly.pdbx_strand_id
1 'polypeptide(L)'
;MDLYFIKVRARSKGTAEEIVGYFFGKTNGAPDFDFLVVPLRYSEVVDNITLDEDLREFKEKIDKAKQKVKEIPGVYDVTIAFIAYLNNMMNRRGKIPLGIEFSTAIKENDTEVLRVIISDLLEEWSPKMEVFVKAQGLLLEEYSAYTFLSMQEDFSDENVAKVYTRPDVADLPEVFPVIDPINGTSIVQFDVGDKIPVVILNPGKYEKQIREKFPNFDKDKLSIEATILSKELVRVKGGNLYLVKVELDEGLIAKGLVSPALKILSDEAYFEKRRRQRVVEQKEPTEKYPKTIKVEIPSTTGSELLISLMTTLLITGALLIIIYLFAK
;
A
#
# COMPACT_ATOMS: atom_id res chain seq x y z
N MET A 1 -5.87 -4.60 -3.64
CA MET A 1 -5.30 -3.41 -2.97
C MET A 1 -5.60 -3.53 -1.49
N ASP A 2 -4.56 -3.61 -0.69
CA ASP A 2 -4.65 -3.70 0.78
C ASP A 2 -4.20 -2.40 1.44
N LEU A 3 -3.23 -1.71 0.82
CA LEU A 3 -2.68 -0.44 1.25
C LEU A 3 -2.88 0.61 0.15
N TYR A 4 -2.96 1.87 0.54
CA TYR A 4 -2.90 3.00 -0.36
C TYR A 4 -1.84 4.00 0.05
N PHE A 5 -1.29 4.70 -0.94
CA PHE A 5 -0.36 5.79 -0.74
C PHE A 5 -0.74 6.94 -1.68
N ILE A 6 -0.99 8.11 -1.10
CA ILE A 6 -1.40 9.31 -1.84
C ILE A 6 -0.34 10.37 -1.60
N LYS A 7 0.38 10.76 -2.65
CA LYS A 7 1.33 11.85 -2.60
C LYS A 7 0.61 13.13 -2.98
N VAL A 8 0.94 14.20 -2.26
CA VAL A 8 0.28 15.49 -2.38
C VAL A 8 1.35 16.56 -2.49
N ARG A 9 1.19 17.44 -3.48
CA ARG A 9 1.89 18.72 -3.56
C ARG A 9 0.84 19.80 -3.74
N ALA A 10 0.86 20.81 -2.88
CA ALA A 10 -0.10 21.89 -2.96
C ALA A 10 0.57 23.24 -2.80
N ARG A 11 0.08 24.25 -3.51
CA ARG A 11 0.62 25.61 -3.49
C ARG A 11 -0.48 26.61 -3.22
N SER A 12 -0.27 27.48 -2.24
CA SER A 12 -1.15 28.60 -1.97
C SER A 12 -0.59 29.90 -2.55
N LYS A 13 -1.40 30.57 -3.39
CA LYS A 13 -1.10 31.94 -3.83
C LYS A 13 -1.44 32.98 -2.74
N GLY A 14 -2.30 32.63 -1.79
CA GLY A 14 -2.75 33.55 -0.72
C GLY A 14 -1.78 33.63 0.44
N THR A 15 -1.35 32.48 0.97
CA THR A 15 -0.40 32.40 2.09
C THR A 15 1.06 32.36 1.65
N ALA A 16 1.31 32.23 0.34
CA ALA A 16 2.65 32.04 -0.24
C ALA A 16 3.39 30.87 0.42
N GLU A 17 2.72 29.72 0.46
CA GLU A 17 3.22 28.48 1.03
C GLU A 17 3.17 27.35 0.01
N GLU A 18 4.09 26.41 0.20
CA GLU A 18 4.15 25.16 -0.53
C GLU A 18 4.11 24.00 0.45
N ILE A 19 3.20 23.06 0.19
CA ILE A 19 2.92 21.89 1.00
C ILE A 19 3.31 20.67 0.19
N VAL A 20 4.12 19.79 0.76
CA VAL A 20 4.45 18.50 0.16
C VAL A 20 4.36 17.40 1.21
N GLY A 21 3.78 16.27 0.86
CA GLY A 21 3.57 15.20 1.82
C GLY A 21 2.79 14.04 1.25
N TYR A 22 2.35 13.17 2.15
CA TYR A 22 1.58 12.00 1.77
C TYR A 22 0.55 11.60 2.81
N PHE A 23 -0.48 10.90 2.34
CA PHE A 23 -1.34 10.04 3.14
C PHE A 23 -0.98 8.58 2.87
N PHE A 24 -1.03 7.75 3.91
CA PHE A 24 -0.80 6.32 3.83
C PHE A 24 -1.80 5.59 4.71
N GLY A 25 -2.41 4.52 4.22
CA GLY A 25 -3.39 3.80 5.02
C GLY A 25 -3.74 2.42 4.46
N LYS A 26 -4.47 1.65 5.25
CA LYS A 26 -5.08 0.38 4.84
C LYS A 26 -6.41 0.67 4.15
N THR A 27 -6.81 -0.14 3.18
CA THR A 27 -8.14 -0.05 2.56
C THR A 27 -9.24 0.00 3.64
N ASN A 28 -10.13 1.00 3.56
CA ASN A 28 -11.18 1.30 4.55
C ASN A 28 -10.67 1.60 5.98
N GLY A 29 -9.37 1.87 6.16
CA GLY A 29 -8.76 2.23 7.43
C GLY A 29 -8.46 3.72 7.53
N ALA A 30 -8.25 4.20 8.76
CA ALA A 30 -7.81 5.58 8.99
C ALA A 30 -6.47 5.87 8.27
N PRO A 31 -6.35 6.98 7.54
CA PRO A 31 -5.07 7.39 6.98
C PRO A 31 -4.14 7.89 8.08
N ASP A 32 -2.90 7.45 8.03
CA ASP A 32 -1.77 8.18 8.56
C ASP A 32 -1.31 9.22 7.52
N PHE A 33 -0.62 10.24 8.00
CA PHE A 33 -0.15 11.30 7.13
C PHE A 33 1.17 11.86 7.60
N ASP A 34 1.91 12.39 6.64
CA ASP A 34 3.12 13.12 6.95
C ASP A 34 3.41 14.20 5.90
N PHE A 35 3.62 15.42 6.38
CA PHE A 35 3.70 16.61 5.53
C PHE A 35 4.80 17.55 5.97
N LEU A 36 5.26 18.35 5.01
CA LEU A 36 6.17 19.46 5.18
C LEU A 36 5.52 20.69 4.53
N VAL A 37 5.51 21.80 5.27
CA VAL A 37 5.02 23.09 4.78
C VAL A 37 6.16 24.08 4.85
N VAL A 38 6.44 24.71 3.72
CA VAL A 38 7.48 25.73 3.60
C VAL A 38 6.91 27.02 3.00
N PRO A 39 7.29 28.20 3.52
CA PRO A 39 7.08 29.44 2.81
C PRO A 39 7.71 29.38 1.42
N LEU A 40 7.10 30.03 0.42
CA LEU A 40 7.53 29.99 -0.97
C LEU A 40 8.99 30.43 -1.17
N ARG A 41 9.51 31.30 -0.30
CA ARG A 41 10.93 31.71 -0.30
C ARG A 41 11.91 30.56 -0.02
N TYR A 42 11.44 29.43 0.50
CA TYR A 42 12.20 28.21 0.77
C TYR A 42 11.71 27.03 -0.09
N SER A 43 11.01 27.28 -1.20
CA SER A 43 10.52 26.21 -2.09
C SER A 43 11.64 25.34 -2.64
N GLU A 44 12.85 25.89 -2.77
CA GLU A 44 14.07 25.17 -3.18
C GLU A 44 14.37 23.93 -2.32
N VAL A 45 13.89 23.90 -1.07
CA VAL A 45 14.06 22.76 -0.17
C VAL A 45 13.21 21.56 -0.58
N VAL A 46 12.11 21.79 -1.31
CA VAL A 46 11.14 20.77 -1.75
C VAL A 46 11.06 20.61 -3.27
N ASP A 47 11.81 21.39 -4.04
CA ASP A 47 11.76 21.37 -5.51
C ASP A 47 12.19 20.02 -6.12
N ASN A 48 13.08 19.30 -5.45
CA ASN A 48 13.54 17.97 -5.88
C ASN A 48 12.59 16.82 -5.52
N ILE A 49 11.44 17.11 -4.88
CA ILE A 49 10.42 16.13 -4.51
C ILE A 49 9.34 16.12 -5.61
N THR A 50 9.26 15.01 -6.33
CA THR A 50 8.31 14.82 -7.44
C THR A 50 7.28 13.75 -7.10
N LEU A 51 6.05 13.92 -7.60
CA LEU A 51 4.98 12.95 -7.32
C LEU A 51 5.23 11.60 -8.00
N ASP A 52 6.12 11.53 -8.99
CA ASP A 52 6.41 10.33 -9.78
C ASP A 52 7.36 9.32 -9.13
N GLU A 53 8.02 9.69 -8.04
CA GLU A 53 9.00 8.86 -7.32
C GLU A 53 8.45 7.50 -6.86
N ASP A 54 9.28 6.54 -6.46
CA ASP A 54 8.74 5.41 -5.70
C ASP A 54 8.37 5.82 -4.26
N LEU A 55 7.62 4.97 -3.53
CA LEU A 55 7.17 5.29 -2.17
C LEU A 55 8.34 5.57 -1.21
N ARG A 56 9.44 4.84 -1.35
CA ARG A 56 10.61 4.97 -0.47
C ARG A 56 11.34 6.26 -0.77
N GLU A 57 11.67 6.50 -2.03
CA GLU A 57 12.39 7.70 -2.48
C GLU A 57 11.65 8.96 -2.04
N PHE A 58 10.32 8.96 -2.17
CA PHE A 58 9.47 10.07 -1.75
C PHE A 58 9.56 10.34 -0.24
N LYS A 59 9.46 9.29 0.59
CA LYS A 59 9.57 9.40 2.06
C LYS A 59 10.96 9.89 2.49
N GLU A 60 12.02 9.30 1.93
CA GLU A 60 13.39 9.71 2.25
C GLU A 60 13.68 11.16 1.90
N LYS A 61 13.19 11.63 0.74
CA LYS A 61 13.36 13.03 0.34
C LYS A 61 12.58 13.97 1.25
N ILE A 62 11.37 13.61 1.67
CA ILE A 62 10.60 14.38 2.68
C ILE A 62 11.38 14.46 4.00
N ASP A 63 11.90 13.34 4.50
CA ASP A 63 12.65 13.32 5.76
C ASP A 63 13.90 14.18 5.67
N LYS A 64 14.67 14.08 4.57
CA LYS A 64 15.83 14.93 4.31
C LYS A 64 15.45 16.41 4.23
N ALA A 65 14.36 16.75 3.55
CA ALA A 65 13.86 18.13 3.44
C ALA A 65 13.44 18.67 4.82
N LYS A 66 12.77 17.87 5.65
CA LYS A 66 12.42 18.25 7.02
C LYS A 66 13.61 18.52 7.90
N GLN A 67 14.68 17.71 7.81
CA GLN A 67 15.90 17.99 8.57
C GLN A 67 16.50 19.34 8.19
N LYS A 68 16.55 19.67 6.89
CA LYS A 68 16.99 21.00 6.44
C LYS A 68 16.08 22.12 6.96
N VAL A 69 14.76 21.93 6.95
CA VAL A 69 13.81 22.96 7.43
C VAL A 69 13.94 23.17 8.95
N LYS A 70 14.25 22.13 9.73
CA LYS A 70 14.47 22.26 11.18
C LYS A 70 15.67 23.15 11.53
N GLU A 71 16.64 23.27 10.64
CA GLU A 71 17.79 24.17 10.80
C GLU A 71 17.42 25.65 10.58
N ILE A 72 16.23 25.93 10.01
CA ILE A 72 15.77 27.29 9.70
C ILE A 72 14.80 27.77 10.80
N PRO A 73 15.18 28.81 11.59
CA PRO A 73 14.35 29.28 12.71
C PRO A 73 12.95 29.71 12.28
N GLY A 74 11.92 29.22 12.99
CA GLY A 74 10.52 29.60 12.78
C GLY A 74 9.83 28.99 11.57
N VAL A 75 10.56 28.31 10.67
CA VAL A 75 9.95 27.69 9.47
C VAL A 75 9.33 26.35 9.81
N TYR A 76 10.00 25.54 10.62
CA TYR A 76 9.47 24.23 11.02
C TYR A 76 8.19 24.35 11.89
N ASP A 77 8.02 25.46 12.59
CA ASP A 77 6.80 25.73 13.39
C ASP A 77 5.54 25.78 12.51
N VAL A 78 5.66 26.24 11.26
CA VAL A 78 4.56 26.23 10.29
C VAL A 78 4.16 24.79 9.95
N THR A 79 5.13 23.91 9.77
CA THR A 79 4.88 22.48 9.55
C THR A 79 4.17 21.86 10.77
N ILE A 80 4.63 22.16 11.99
CA ILE A 80 3.99 21.66 13.21
C ILE A 80 2.53 22.15 13.31
N ALA A 81 2.29 23.43 13.07
CA ALA A 81 0.95 24.02 13.06
C ALA A 81 0.04 23.36 12.01
N PHE A 82 0.56 23.13 10.80
CA PHE A 82 -0.17 22.46 9.73
C PHE A 82 -0.52 21.00 10.07
N ILE A 83 0.40 20.24 10.66
CA ILE A 83 0.14 18.86 11.09
C ILE A 83 -0.96 18.83 12.15
N ALA A 84 -0.95 19.77 13.10
CA ALA A 84 -2.00 19.90 14.11
C ALA A 84 -3.36 20.25 13.48
N TYR A 85 -3.37 21.21 12.54
CA TYR A 85 -4.55 21.56 11.74
C TYR A 85 -5.13 20.34 11.01
N LEU A 86 -4.28 19.61 10.28
CA LEU A 86 -4.72 18.48 9.46
C LEU A 86 -5.28 17.35 10.34
N ASN A 87 -4.64 17.07 11.48
CA ASN A 87 -5.18 16.12 12.45
C ASN A 87 -6.57 16.52 12.94
N ASN A 88 -6.77 17.80 13.26
CA ASN A 88 -8.08 18.33 13.69
C ASN A 88 -9.14 18.22 12.60
N MET A 89 -8.80 18.55 11.35
CA MET A 89 -9.70 18.41 10.21
C MET A 89 -10.10 16.95 9.97
N MET A 90 -9.12 16.04 10.00
CA MET A 90 -9.39 14.61 9.88
C MET A 90 -10.25 14.08 11.03
N ASN A 91 -10.06 14.57 12.26
CA ASN A 91 -10.91 14.21 13.39
C ASN A 91 -12.35 14.74 13.23
N ARG A 92 -12.52 15.97 12.72
CA ARG A 92 -13.85 16.56 12.46
C ARG A 92 -14.63 15.80 11.38
N ARG A 93 -13.96 15.43 10.29
CA ARG A 93 -14.56 14.66 9.17
C ARG A 93 -14.77 13.19 9.52
N GLY A 94 -13.98 12.67 10.46
CA GLY A 94 -13.87 11.25 10.77
C GLY A 94 -12.78 10.60 9.92
N LYS A 95 -11.75 10.05 10.59
CA LYS A 95 -10.59 9.43 9.94
C LYS A 95 -10.96 8.21 9.08
N ILE A 96 -11.86 7.36 9.56
CA ILE A 96 -12.28 6.15 8.84
C ILE A 96 -13.09 6.49 7.58
N PRO A 97 -14.14 7.34 7.64
CA PRO A 97 -14.84 7.80 6.43
C PRO A 97 -13.90 8.37 5.37
N LEU A 98 -12.95 9.23 5.76
CA LEU A 98 -11.96 9.78 4.84
C LEU A 98 -11.09 8.69 4.20
N GLY A 99 -10.66 7.70 4.98
CA GLY A 99 -9.92 6.55 4.47
C GLY A 99 -10.71 5.69 3.48
N ILE A 100 -12.02 5.53 3.70
CA ILE A 100 -12.92 4.85 2.75
C ILE A 100 -12.99 5.62 1.43
N GLU A 101 -13.23 6.93 1.48
CA GLU A 101 -13.28 7.81 0.30
C GLU A 101 -11.97 7.73 -0.52
N PHE A 102 -10.82 7.83 0.16
CA PHE A 102 -9.52 7.64 -0.47
C PHE A 102 -9.39 6.28 -1.14
N SER A 103 -9.72 5.20 -0.42
CA SER A 103 -9.57 3.85 -0.98
C SER A 103 -10.51 3.58 -2.16
N THR A 104 -11.72 4.13 -2.15
CA THR A 104 -12.68 4.04 -3.26
C THR A 104 -12.18 4.81 -4.48
N ALA A 105 -11.77 6.07 -4.30
CA ALA A 105 -11.28 6.89 -5.41
C ALA A 105 -10.05 6.28 -6.09
N ILE A 106 -9.13 5.67 -5.31
CA ILE A 106 -7.97 4.97 -5.87
C ILE A 106 -8.38 3.71 -6.63
N LYS A 107 -9.33 2.94 -6.08
CA LYS A 107 -9.83 1.73 -6.73
C LYS A 107 -10.54 2.02 -8.06
N GLU A 108 -11.24 3.15 -8.14
CA GLU A 108 -11.91 3.64 -9.35
C GLU A 108 -10.97 4.42 -10.28
N ASN A 109 -9.72 4.62 -9.87
CA ASN A 109 -8.70 5.41 -10.57
C ASN A 109 -9.14 6.87 -10.84
N ASP A 110 -9.94 7.45 -9.94
CA ASP A 110 -10.46 8.81 -10.04
C ASP A 110 -9.54 9.81 -9.31
N THR A 111 -8.63 10.40 -10.08
CA THR A 111 -7.65 11.36 -9.57
C THR A 111 -8.29 12.73 -9.27
N GLU A 112 -9.39 13.07 -9.93
CA GLU A 112 -10.07 14.36 -9.73
C GLU A 112 -10.85 14.34 -8.42
N VAL A 113 -11.53 13.23 -8.10
CA VAL A 113 -12.16 13.04 -6.78
C VAL A 113 -11.13 13.12 -5.65
N LEU A 114 -9.96 12.49 -5.81
CA LEU A 114 -8.88 12.62 -4.83
C LEU A 114 -8.43 14.07 -4.65
N ARG A 115 -8.31 14.84 -5.75
CA ARG A 115 -7.95 16.25 -5.70
C ARG A 115 -9.00 17.06 -4.94
N VAL A 116 -10.30 16.80 -5.17
CA VAL A 116 -11.40 17.48 -4.46
C VAL A 116 -11.36 17.15 -2.97
N ILE A 117 -11.29 15.88 -2.59
CA ILE A 117 -11.22 15.44 -1.19
C ILE A 117 -10.07 16.15 -0.45
N ILE A 118 -8.89 16.20 -1.08
CA ILE A 118 -7.71 16.86 -0.49
C ILE A 118 -7.85 18.37 -0.48
N SER A 119 -8.42 18.98 -1.51
CA SER A 119 -8.66 20.43 -1.53
C SER A 119 -9.60 20.85 -0.40
N ASP A 120 -10.66 20.09 -0.15
CA ASP A 120 -11.60 20.32 0.94
C ASP A 120 -10.93 20.22 2.32
N LEU A 121 -9.99 19.27 2.49
CA LEU A 121 -9.22 19.16 3.74
C LEU A 121 -8.32 20.37 3.99
N LEU A 122 -7.95 21.10 2.94
CA LEU A 122 -6.99 22.20 3.00
C LEU A 122 -7.64 23.58 2.89
N GLU A 123 -8.95 23.63 2.64
CA GLU A 123 -9.69 24.88 2.40
C GLU A 123 -9.60 25.85 3.59
N GLU A 124 -9.76 25.35 4.81
CA GLU A 124 -9.67 26.17 6.04
C GLU A 124 -8.22 26.60 6.35
N TRP A 125 -7.21 25.87 5.88
CA TRP A 125 -5.80 26.28 6.02
C TRP A 125 -5.46 27.43 5.08
N SER A 126 -5.81 27.27 3.80
CA SER A 126 -5.67 28.34 2.82
C SER A 126 -6.69 28.18 1.70
N PRO A 127 -7.50 29.21 1.43
CA PRO A 127 -8.45 29.17 0.33
C PRO A 127 -7.73 29.12 -1.03
N LYS A 128 -8.36 28.46 -2.01
CA LYS A 128 -7.91 28.39 -3.42
C LYS A 128 -6.50 27.82 -3.59
N MET A 129 -6.19 26.76 -2.86
CA MET A 129 -4.93 26.05 -3.02
C MET A 129 -4.91 25.26 -4.33
N GLU A 130 -3.79 25.34 -5.05
CA GLU A 130 -3.57 24.53 -6.24
C GLU A 130 -3.01 23.17 -5.79
N VAL A 131 -3.79 22.09 -5.98
CA VAL A 131 -3.49 20.76 -5.43
C VAL A 131 -3.16 19.78 -6.55
N PHE A 132 -1.99 19.15 -6.46
CA PHE A 132 -1.52 18.06 -7.31
C PHE A 132 -1.43 16.78 -6.49
N VAL A 133 -1.96 15.69 -7.05
CA VAL A 133 -2.05 14.40 -6.36
C VAL A 133 -1.60 13.28 -7.29
N LYS A 134 -0.90 12.29 -6.72
CA LYS A 134 -0.65 11.00 -7.37
C LYS A 134 -0.85 9.91 -6.35
N ALA A 135 -1.69 8.94 -6.65
CA ALA A 135 -1.99 7.84 -5.76
C ALA A 135 -1.58 6.50 -6.35
N GLN A 136 -1.23 5.56 -5.48
CA GLN A 136 -1.02 4.16 -5.84
C GLN A 136 -1.70 3.25 -4.81
N GLY A 137 -2.33 2.19 -5.33
CA GLY A 137 -2.73 1.05 -4.54
C GLY A 137 -1.60 0.03 -4.48
N LEU A 138 -1.42 -0.60 -3.32
CA LEU A 138 -0.42 -1.64 -3.10
C LEU A 138 -1.06 -2.86 -2.44
N LEU A 139 -0.57 -4.04 -2.77
CA LEU A 139 -0.75 -5.25 -1.97
C LEU A 139 0.26 -5.29 -0.82
N LEU A 140 -0.07 -5.98 0.27
CA LEU A 140 0.86 -6.13 1.40
C LEU A 140 2.14 -6.85 0.97
N GLU A 141 2.01 -7.83 0.10
CA GLU A 141 3.10 -8.63 -0.46
C GLU A 141 4.07 -7.77 -1.30
N GLU A 142 3.52 -6.87 -2.10
CA GLU A 142 4.29 -5.90 -2.89
C GLU A 142 5.05 -4.95 -1.96
N TYR A 143 4.36 -4.37 -0.98
CA TYR A 143 4.95 -3.48 0.03
C TYR A 143 6.09 -4.17 0.80
N SER A 144 5.91 -5.45 1.14
CA SER A 144 6.90 -6.25 1.85
C SER A 144 8.17 -6.45 1.02
N ALA A 145 8.03 -6.80 -0.25
CA ALA A 145 9.17 -6.96 -1.14
C ALA A 145 9.89 -5.63 -1.41
N TYR A 146 9.17 -4.50 -1.52
CA TYR A 146 9.80 -3.17 -1.60
C TYR A 146 10.59 -2.84 -0.33
N THR A 147 10.02 -3.15 0.83
CA THR A 147 10.66 -2.94 2.14
C THR A 147 11.92 -3.80 2.29
N PHE A 148 11.91 -5.04 1.78
CA PHE A 148 13.12 -5.87 1.77
C PHE A 148 14.26 -5.22 0.96
N LEU A 149 13.96 -4.73 -0.25
CA LEU A 149 14.95 -4.08 -1.10
C LEU A 149 15.55 -2.82 -0.46
N SER A 150 14.77 -2.10 0.35
CA SER A 150 15.27 -0.93 1.09
C SER A 150 16.18 -1.27 2.26
N MET A 151 16.13 -2.51 2.76
CA MET A 151 16.93 -2.97 3.89
C MET A 151 18.23 -3.67 3.47
N GLN A 152 18.53 -3.74 2.17
CA GLN A 152 19.76 -4.38 1.68
C GLN A 152 21.05 -3.77 2.22
N GLU A 153 21.05 -2.49 2.57
CA GLU A 153 22.21 -1.84 3.20
C GLU A 153 22.50 -2.45 4.59
N ASP A 154 21.48 -2.72 5.39
CA ASP A 154 21.62 -3.38 6.70
C ASP A 154 22.05 -4.85 6.57
N PHE A 155 21.72 -5.51 5.45
CA PHE A 155 22.14 -6.88 5.15
C PHE A 155 23.59 -6.99 4.67
N SER A 156 24.28 -5.88 4.41
CA SER A 156 25.69 -5.85 4.00
C SER A 156 26.68 -6.01 5.18
N ASP A 157 26.18 -6.17 6.40
CA ASP A 157 26.98 -6.37 7.61
C ASP A 157 27.78 -7.70 7.58
N GLU A 158 29.03 -7.67 8.04
CA GLU A 158 29.91 -8.84 8.08
C GLU A 158 29.32 -10.02 8.88
N ASN A 159 28.52 -9.75 9.92
CA ASN A 159 27.88 -10.81 10.70
C ASN A 159 26.74 -11.47 9.91
N VAL A 160 26.02 -10.71 9.10
CA VAL A 160 25.00 -11.26 8.19
C VAL A 160 25.67 -12.16 7.14
N ALA A 161 26.77 -11.69 6.54
CA ALA A 161 27.53 -12.49 5.58
C ALA A 161 28.02 -13.82 6.19
N LYS A 162 28.58 -13.79 7.39
CA LYS A 162 29.00 -15.02 8.12
C LYS A 162 27.84 -15.99 8.31
N VAL A 163 26.68 -15.49 8.75
CA VAL A 163 25.49 -16.32 8.95
C VAL A 163 25.01 -16.95 7.63
N TYR A 164 25.00 -16.18 6.54
CA TYR A 164 24.58 -16.65 5.22
C TYR A 164 25.54 -17.66 4.60
N THR A 165 26.80 -17.73 5.03
CA THR A 165 27.76 -18.75 4.58
C THR A 165 27.67 -20.07 5.35
N ARG A 166 26.87 -20.15 6.42
CA ARG A 166 26.75 -21.38 7.22
C ARG A 166 26.13 -22.52 6.38
N PRO A 167 26.62 -23.77 6.49
CA PRO A 167 26.10 -24.90 5.71
C PRO A 167 24.61 -25.16 5.90
N ASP A 168 24.07 -24.87 7.08
CA ASP A 168 22.66 -25.06 7.43
C ASP A 168 21.73 -23.93 6.94
N VAL A 169 22.29 -22.91 6.27
CA VAL A 169 21.59 -21.69 5.84
C VAL A 169 21.85 -21.37 4.37
N ALA A 170 23.11 -21.47 3.91
CA ALA A 170 23.57 -20.95 2.62
C ALA A 170 22.68 -21.35 1.44
N ASP A 171 22.31 -22.62 1.40
CA ASP A 171 21.58 -23.21 0.28
C ASP A 171 20.06 -23.04 0.35
N LEU A 172 19.50 -22.60 1.49
CA LEU A 172 18.05 -22.51 1.65
C LEU A 172 17.44 -21.39 0.79
N PRO A 173 16.21 -21.53 0.27
CA PRO A 173 15.46 -20.46 -0.36
C PRO A 173 15.35 -19.23 0.54
N GLU A 174 15.37 -18.05 -0.05
CA GLU A 174 15.18 -16.78 0.66
C GLU A 174 13.73 -16.33 0.60
N VAL A 175 13.19 -16.04 1.78
CA VAL A 175 11.81 -15.60 2.00
C VAL A 175 11.80 -14.37 2.88
N PHE A 176 10.70 -13.63 2.82
CA PHE A 176 10.49 -12.46 3.66
C PHE A 176 9.05 -12.43 4.17
N PRO A 177 8.81 -12.11 5.46
CA PRO A 177 7.46 -12.03 5.98
C PRO A 177 6.65 -10.95 5.27
N VAL A 178 5.36 -11.20 5.11
CA VAL A 178 4.42 -10.17 4.71
C VAL A 178 4.23 -9.20 5.87
N ILE A 179 4.42 -7.91 5.61
CA ILE A 179 4.40 -6.82 6.58
C ILE A 179 3.07 -6.10 6.49
N ASP A 180 2.41 -5.90 7.64
CA ASP A 180 1.33 -4.94 7.82
C ASP A 180 1.86 -3.78 8.70
N PRO A 181 2.26 -2.64 8.12
CA PRO A 181 2.85 -1.54 8.88
C PRO A 181 1.87 -0.88 9.86
N ILE A 182 0.57 -1.15 9.72
CA ILE A 182 -0.47 -0.53 10.54
C ILE A 182 -0.81 -1.47 11.70
N ASN A 183 -1.26 -2.70 11.40
CA ASN A 183 -1.80 -3.64 12.41
C ASN A 183 -0.90 -4.84 12.70
N GLY A 184 0.27 -4.93 12.08
CA GLY A 184 1.14 -6.09 12.26
C GLY A 184 1.87 -6.11 13.61
N THR A 185 2.50 -7.25 13.86
CA THR A 185 3.15 -7.60 15.12
C THR A 185 4.65 -7.84 14.91
N SER A 186 5.49 -7.48 15.89
CA SER A 186 6.94 -7.69 15.78
C SER A 186 7.32 -9.17 15.84
N ILE A 187 8.35 -9.60 15.09
CA ILE A 187 8.93 -10.96 15.14
C ILE A 187 9.35 -11.40 16.55
N VAL A 188 9.56 -10.44 17.47
CA VAL A 188 9.87 -10.72 18.88
C VAL A 188 8.72 -11.48 19.55
N GLN A 189 7.47 -11.18 19.19
CA GLN A 189 6.26 -11.74 19.81
C GLN A 189 5.83 -13.09 19.23
N PHE A 190 6.43 -13.53 18.12
CA PHE A 190 6.15 -14.84 17.53
C PHE A 190 7.07 -15.91 18.12
N ASP A 191 6.52 -17.06 18.46
CA ASP A 191 7.25 -18.21 18.97
C ASP A 191 7.56 -19.23 17.87
N VAL A 192 8.46 -20.17 18.18
CA VAL A 192 8.72 -21.32 17.32
C VAL A 192 7.46 -22.20 17.27
N GLY A 193 7.00 -22.53 16.07
CA GLY A 193 5.73 -23.19 15.81
C GLY A 193 4.62 -22.26 15.30
N ASP A 194 4.79 -20.95 15.43
CA ASP A 194 3.80 -19.99 14.91
C ASP A 194 3.82 -19.93 13.39
N LYS A 195 2.66 -19.58 12.82
CA LYS A 195 2.47 -19.43 11.39
C LYS A 195 2.57 -17.97 10.97
N ILE A 196 3.35 -17.71 9.93
CA ILE A 196 3.50 -16.38 9.34
C ILE A 196 3.32 -16.45 7.82
N PRO A 197 2.73 -15.42 7.18
CA PRO A 197 2.70 -15.34 5.74
C PRO A 197 4.04 -14.82 5.23
N VAL A 198 4.62 -15.47 4.23
CA VAL A 198 5.91 -15.09 3.63
C VAL A 198 5.82 -15.00 2.11
N VAL A 199 6.60 -14.11 1.51
CA VAL A 199 6.84 -14.07 0.06
C VAL A 199 8.17 -14.72 -0.24
N ILE A 200 8.26 -15.47 -1.33
CA ILE A 200 9.53 -16.04 -1.81
C ILE A 200 10.26 -14.96 -2.61
N LEU A 201 11.45 -14.60 -2.15
CA LEU A 201 12.30 -13.61 -2.81
C LEU A 201 13.29 -14.27 -3.77
N ASN A 202 13.89 -15.38 -3.33
CA ASN A 202 14.82 -16.15 -4.16
C ASN A 202 14.64 -17.65 -3.90
N PRO A 203 14.11 -18.43 -4.87
CA PRO A 203 13.91 -19.86 -4.71
C PRO A 203 15.21 -20.68 -4.70
N GLY A 204 16.32 -20.12 -5.20
CA GLY A 204 17.61 -20.81 -5.31
C GLY A 204 17.51 -22.15 -6.05
N LYS A 205 18.22 -23.16 -5.55
CA LYS A 205 18.24 -24.52 -6.15
C LYS A 205 16.92 -25.29 -6.02
N TYR A 206 15.97 -24.78 -5.22
CA TYR A 206 14.69 -25.43 -4.95
C TYR A 206 13.56 -24.94 -5.85
N GLU A 207 13.85 -24.13 -6.87
CA GLU A 207 12.84 -23.53 -7.76
C GLU A 207 11.85 -24.54 -8.33
N LYS A 208 12.31 -25.71 -8.79
CA LYS A 208 11.40 -26.75 -9.34
C LYS A 208 10.41 -27.26 -8.29
N GLN A 209 10.90 -27.61 -7.11
CA GLN A 209 10.07 -28.10 -6.00
C GLN A 209 9.09 -27.04 -5.51
N ILE A 210 9.55 -25.79 -5.40
CA ILE A 210 8.71 -24.64 -5.04
C ILE A 210 7.62 -24.44 -6.08
N ARG A 211 7.95 -24.45 -7.38
CA ARG A 211 6.99 -24.22 -8.46
C ARG A 211 5.96 -25.36 -8.59
N GLU A 212 6.35 -26.58 -8.27
CA GLU A 212 5.44 -27.74 -8.22
C GLU A 212 4.40 -27.59 -7.09
N LYS A 213 4.83 -27.17 -5.90
CA LYS A 213 3.94 -27.01 -4.73
C LYS A 213 3.15 -25.70 -4.74
N PHE A 214 3.77 -24.63 -5.26
CA PHE A 214 3.24 -23.28 -5.30
C PHE A 214 3.35 -22.72 -6.72
N PRO A 215 2.48 -23.18 -7.65
CA PRO A 215 2.42 -22.61 -8.98
C PRO A 215 2.09 -21.12 -8.87
N ASN A 216 2.82 -20.27 -9.61
CA ASN A 216 2.68 -18.81 -9.60
C ASN A 216 3.24 -18.07 -8.37
N PHE A 217 4.10 -18.68 -7.54
CA PHE A 217 4.76 -17.93 -6.45
C PHE A 217 5.50 -16.65 -6.94
N ASP A 218 5.93 -16.66 -8.20
CA ASP A 218 6.62 -15.59 -8.91
C ASP A 218 5.68 -14.53 -9.50
N LYS A 219 4.42 -14.88 -9.76
CA LYS A 219 3.41 -13.94 -10.26
C LYS A 219 2.64 -13.36 -9.08
N ASP A 220 2.53 -12.03 -9.05
CA ASP A 220 1.83 -11.26 -8.01
C ASP A 220 2.37 -11.42 -6.58
N LYS A 221 3.60 -11.96 -6.42
CA LYS A 221 4.27 -12.17 -5.13
C LYS A 221 3.36 -12.85 -4.10
N LEU A 222 2.67 -13.93 -4.52
CA LEU A 222 1.73 -14.63 -3.66
C LEU A 222 2.36 -15.04 -2.32
N SER A 223 1.67 -14.70 -1.23
CA SER A 223 2.07 -15.09 0.12
C SER A 223 1.87 -16.60 0.35
N ILE A 224 2.79 -17.21 1.08
CA ILE A 224 2.72 -18.59 1.53
C ILE A 224 2.66 -18.62 3.05
N GLU A 225 1.69 -19.37 3.59
CA GLU A 225 1.66 -19.66 5.03
C GLU A 225 2.84 -20.58 5.36
N ALA A 226 3.73 -20.12 6.24
CA ALA A 226 4.93 -20.83 6.64
C ALA A 226 5.01 -20.94 8.17
N THR A 227 5.56 -22.05 8.67
CA THR A 227 5.69 -22.30 10.11
C THR A 227 7.11 -21.95 10.57
N ILE A 228 7.26 -21.16 11.63
CA ILE A 228 8.56 -20.81 12.19
C ILE A 228 9.19 -22.05 12.83
N LEU A 229 10.33 -22.50 12.29
CA LEU A 229 11.09 -23.62 12.83
C LEU A 229 12.17 -23.19 13.81
N SER A 230 12.77 -22.02 13.58
CA SER A 230 13.81 -21.48 14.46
C SER A 230 13.93 -19.98 14.31
N LYS A 231 14.35 -19.33 15.40
CA LYS A 231 14.59 -17.89 15.49
C LYS A 231 15.94 -17.64 16.17
N GLU A 232 16.87 -17.03 15.45
CA GLU A 232 18.24 -16.74 15.93
C GLU A 232 18.51 -15.23 15.88
N LEU A 233 19.07 -14.67 16.95
CA LEU A 233 19.43 -13.25 17.01
C LEU A 233 20.79 -13.02 16.33
N VAL A 234 20.80 -12.16 15.31
CA VAL A 234 22.00 -11.72 14.60
C VAL A 234 22.28 -10.27 14.94
N ARG A 235 23.41 -9.98 15.58
CA ARG A 235 23.82 -8.61 15.93
C ARG A 235 24.49 -7.94 14.73
N VAL A 236 24.03 -6.76 14.37
CA VAL A 236 24.57 -5.92 13.28
C VAL A 236 24.95 -4.53 13.82
N LYS A 237 25.76 -3.77 13.07
CA LYS A 237 26.20 -2.42 13.52
C LYS A 237 25.03 -1.49 13.84
N GLY A 238 23.91 -1.61 13.12
CA GLY A 238 22.69 -0.80 13.30
C GLY A 238 21.68 -1.34 14.31
N GLY A 239 21.94 -2.46 14.99
CA GLY A 239 21.01 -3.07 15.94
C GLY A 239 20.99 -4.60 15.90
N ASN A 240 19.79 -5.17 15.97
CA ASN A 240 19.60 -6.62 15.95
C ASN A 240 18.66 -7.03 14.83
N LEU A 241 18.96 -8.14 14.17
CA LEU A 241 18.09 -8.83 13.23
C LEU A 241 17.77 -10.22 13.76
N TYR A 242 16.69 -10.82 13.27
CA TYR A 242 16.35 -12.20 13.51
C TYR A 242 16.53 -13.01 12.23
N LEU A 243 17.42 -14.00 12.24
CA LEU A 243 17.40 -15.07 11.26
C LEU A 243 16.27 -16.02 11.62
N VAL A 244 15.30 -16.13 10.73
CA VAL A 244 14.17 -17.03 10.88
C VAL A 244 14.31 -18.14 9.84
N LYS A 245 14.20 -19.39 10.29
CA LYS A 245 13.96 -20.52 9.38
C LYS A 245 12.50 -20.89 9.44
N VAL A 246 11.88 -21.04 8.28
CA VAL A 246 10.46 -21.38 8.17
C VAL A 246 10.28 -22.62 7.32
N GLU A 247 9.28 -23.42 7.65
CA GLU A 247 8.81 -24.51 6.80
C GLU A 247 7.69 -23.98 5.90
N LEU A 248 7.89 -24.06 4.58
CA LEU A 248 6.90 -23.65 3.59
C LEU A 248 5.87 -24.76 3.35
N ASP A 249 6.35 -26.00 3.28
CA ASP A 249 5.55 -27.22 3.13
C ASP A 249 6.46 -28.43 3.39
N GLU A 250 5.91 -29.56 3.82
CA GLU A 250 6.62 -30.79 4.24
C GLU A 250 8.09 -30.89 3.79
N GLY A 251 9.02 -30.55 4.70
CA GLY A 251 10.47 -30.67 4.50
C GLY A 251 11.16 -29.57 3.66
N LEU A 252 10.39 -28.64 3.08
CA LEU A 252 10.89 -27.49 2.34
C LEU A 252 11.10 -26.31 3.29
N ILE A 253 12.36 -26.16 3.73
CA ILE A 253 12.77 -25.11 4.67
C ILE A 253 13.32 -23.91 3.91
N ALA A 254 12.92 -22.72 4.30
CA ALA A 254 13.43 -21.45 3.79
C ALA A 254 14.00 -20.58 4.92
N LYS A 255 14.75 -19.54 4.55
CA LYS A 255 15.38 -18.59 5.47
C LYS A 255 14.95 -17.15 5.18
N GLY A 256 14.94 -16.32 6.21
CA GLY A 256 14.77 -14.87 6.05
C GLY A 256 15.40 -14.11 7.21
N LEU A 257 15.88 -12.89 6.95
CA LEU A 257 16.26 -11.94 7.98
C LEU A 257 15.14 -10.94 8.21
N VAL A 258 14.78 -10.75 9.47
CA VAL A 258 13.68 -9.88 9.87
C VAL A 258 14.15 -8.92 10.95
N SER A 259 13.98 -7.62 10.72
CA SER A 259 14.21 -6.62 11.76
C SER A 259 13.05 -6.62 12.77
N PRO A 260 13.33 -6.50 14.09
CA PRO A 260 12.29 -6.36 15.11
C PRO A 260 11.43 -5.11 14.95
N ALA A 261 11.89 -4.11 14.19
CA ALA A 261 11.12 -2.91 13.87
C ALA A 261 9.99 -3.18 12.86
N LEU A 262 10.04 -4.29 12.12
CA LEU A 262 9.02 -4.64 11.14
C LEU A 262 7.81 -5.28 11.82
N LYS A 263 6.63 -4.90 11.33
CA LYS A 263 5.34 -5.42 11.79
C LYS A 263 4.85 -6.50 10.82
N ILE A 264 5.05 -7.76 11.17
CA ILE A 264 4.59 -8.92 10.41
C ILE A 264 3.07 -9.02 10.50
N LEU A 265 2.43 -9.32 9.38
CA LEU A 265 1.00 -9.58 9.31
C LEU A 265 0.63 -10.79 10.21
N SER A 266 -0.25 -10.55 11.18
CA SER A 266 -0.73 -11.54 12.15
C SER A 266 -2.25 -11.72 12.14
N ASP A 267 -2.94 -11.22 11.11
CA ASP A 267 -4.40 -11.23 11.02
C ASP A 267 -4.93 -12.61 10.61
N GLU A 268 -5.63 -13.28 11.52
CA GLU A 268 -6.26 -14.60 11.28
C GLU A 268 -7.22 -14.58 10.08
N ALA A 269 -7.94 -13.47 9.85
CA ALA A 269 -8.88 -13.35 8.75
C ALA A 269 -8.18 -13.37 7.38
N TYR A 270 -6.94 -12.90 7.32
CA TYR A 270 -6.11 -12.97 6.11
C TYR A 270 -5.77 -14.44 5.78
N PHE A 271 -5.38 -15.22 6.78
CA PHE A 271 -5.09 -16.64 6.62
C PHE A 271 -6.33 -17.43 6.17
N GLU A 272 -7.51 -17.14 6.73
CA GLU A 272 -8.76 -17.77 6.30
C GLU A 272 -9.12 -17.46 4.85
N LYS A 273 -9.03 -16.19 4.45
CA LYS A 273 -9.36 -15.75 3.08
C LYS A 273 -8.43 -16.41 2.06
N ARG A 274 -7.13 -16.51 2.36
CA ARG A 274 -6.15 -17.15 1.50
C ARG A 274 -6.34 -18.67 1.42
N ARG A 275 -6.67 -19.34 2.52
CA ARG A 275 -7.02 -20.77 2.50
C ARG A 275 -8.21 -21.03 1.57
N ARG A 276 -9.25 -20.21 1.64
CA ARG A 276 -10.43 -20.32 0.76
C ARG A 276 -10.07 -20.13 -0.72
N GLN A 277 -9.20 -19.16 -1.04
CA GLN A 277 -8.74 -18.93 -2.42
C GLN A 277 -7.94 -20.11 -2.99
N ARG A 278 -7.05 -20.72 -2.20
CA ARG A 278 -6.30 -21.93 -2.63
C ARG A 278 -7.19 -23.14 -2.89
N VAL A 279 -8.24 -23.35 -2.07
CA VAL A 279 -9.19 -24.44 -2.29
C VAL A 279 -10.00 -24.22 -3.57
N VAL A 280 -10.25 -22.97 -3.98
CA VAL A 280 -10.92 -22.65 -5.24
C VAL A 280 -9.98 -22.87 -6.43
N GLU A 281 -8.74 -22.39 -6.37
CA GLU A 281 -7.73 -22.60 -7.43
C GLU A 281 -7.34 -24.08 -7.62
N GLN A 282 -7.34 -24.89 -6.55
CA GLN A 282 -7.09 -26.34 -6.65
C GLN A 282 -8.30 -27.14 -7.19
N LYS A 283 -9.51 -26.57 -7.16
CA LYS A 283 -10.73 -27.22 -7.65
C LYS A 283 -11.06 -26.90 -9.09
N GLU A 284 -10.46 -25.87 -9.68
CA GLU A 284 -10.54 -25.64 -11.12
C GLU A 284 -9.49 -26.52 -11.82
N PRO A 285 -9.89 -27.57 -12.56
CA PRO A 285 -8.98 -28.23 -13.46
C PRO A 285 -8.51 -27.17 -14.46
N THR A 286 -7.20 -27.08 -14.71
CA THR A 286 -6.66 -26.41 -15.89
C THR A 286 -7.26 -27.05 -17.15
N GLU A 287 -8.45 -26.60 -17.54
CA GLU A 287 -8.95 -26.78 -18.90
C GLU A 287 -8.04 -25.95 -19.78
N LYS A 288 -7.20 -26.64 -20.55
CA LYS A 288 -6.60 -26.09 -21.76
C LYS A 288 -7.75 -25.65 -22.64
N TYR A 289 -8.11 -24.37 -22.59
CA TYR A 289 -9.01 -23.79 -23.58
C TYR A 289 -8.42 -24.06 -24.98
N PRO A 290 -9.10 -24.82 -25.85
CA PRO A 290 -8.79 -24.77 -27.26
C PRO A 290 -9.13 -23.36 -27.73
N LYS A 291 -8.19 -22.74 -28.46
CA LYS A 291 -8.45 -21.51 -29.20
C LYS A 291 -9.73 -21.68 -30.03
N THR A 292 -10.57 -20.65 -29.96
CA THR A 292 -11.82 -20.41 -30.70
C THR A 292 -13.09 -21.05 -30.15
N ILE A 293 -13.84 -20.27 -29.37
CA ILE A 293 -15.29 -20.43 -29.23
C ILE A 293 -15.93 -19.14 -29.77
N LYS A 294 -16.75 -19.31 -30.81
CA LYS A 294 -17.65 -18.28 -31.33
C LYS A 294 -18.58 -17.83 -30.21
N VAL A 295 -18.67 -16.52 -30.01
CA VAL A 295 -19.61 -15.90 -29.08
C VAL A 295 -21.03 -16.14 -29.60
N GLU A 296 -21.77 -17.06 -28.99
CA GLU A 296 -23.24 -17.01 -28.99
C GLU A 296 -23.65 -16.03 -27.89
N ILE A 297 -24.16 -14.88 -28.31
CA ILE A 297 -24.72 -13.86 -27.43
C ILE A 297 -26.05 -14.41 -26.89
N PRO A 298 -26.24 -14.53 -25.56
CA PRO A 298 -27.57 -14.73 -25.01
C PRO A 298 -28.40 -13.48 -25.27
N SER A 299 -29.52 -13.65 -25.99
CA SER A 299 -30.50 -12.60 -26.19
C SER A 299 -31.26 -12.34 -24.90
N THR A 300 -30.90 -11.31 -24.12
CA THR A 300 -31.76 -10.61 -23.14
C THR A 300 -30.94 -9.64 -22.30
N THR A 301 -30.61 -8.46 -22.83
CA THR A 301 -30.20 -7.30 -22.00
C THR A 301 -30.30 -5.96 -22.73
N GLY A 302 -30.42 -5.97 -24.07
CA GLY A 302 -30.57 -4.74 -24.85
C GLY A 302 -31.93 -4.04 -24.69
N SER A 303 -33.00 -4.79 -24.38
CA SER A 303 -34.34 -4.23 -24.23
C SER A 303 -34.50 -3.41 -22.94
N GLU A 304 -33.85 -3.82 -21.84
CA GLU A 304 -33.99 -3.14 -20.55
C GLU A 304 -33.30 -1.77 -20.55
N LEU A 305 -32.13 -1.64 -21.20
CA LEU A 305 -31.46 -0.36 -21.38
C LEU A 305 -32.29 0.61 -22.26
N LEU A 306 -32.86 0.11 -23.36
CA LEU A 306 -33.74 0.90 -24.24
C LEU A 306 -35.03 1.34 -23.55
N ILE A 307 -35.64 0.46 -22.76
CA ILE A 307 -36.84 0.77 -21.96
C ILE A 307 -36.50 1.80 -20.88
N SER A 308 -35.35 1.68 -20.20
CA SER A 308 -34.92 2.67 -19.19
C SER A 308 -34.67 4.05 -19.81
N LEU A 309 -34.08 4.10 -21.01
CA LEU A 309 -33.84 5.35 -21.73
C LEU A 309 -35.16 6.01 -22.16
N MET A 310 -36.08 5.23 -22.71
CA MET A 310 -37.41 5.73 -23.14
C MET A 310 -38.25 6.23 -21.96
N THR A 311 -38.23 5.52 -20.83
CA THR A 311 -38.96 5.96 -19.63
C THR A 311 -38.36 7.23 -19.02
N THR A 312 -37.03 7.35 -18.98
CA THR A 312 -36.36 8.56 -18.48
C THR A 312 -36.69 9.78 -19.36
N LEU A 313 -36.69 9.62 -20.69
CA LEU A 313 -37.08 10.68 -21.63
C LEU A 313 -38.54 11.10 -21.47
N LEU A 314 -39.46 10.15 -21.27
CA LEU A 314 -40.89 10.43 -21.06
C LEU A 314 -41.15 11.19 -19.76
N ILE A 315 -40.50 10.79 -18.67
CA ILE A 315 -40.63 11.47 -17.36
C ILE A 315 -40.06 12.89 -17.44
N THR A 316 -38.89 13.04 -18.05
CA THR A 316 -38.25 14.37 -18.21
C THR A 316 -39.08 15.28 -19.10
N GLY A 317 -39.65 14.74 -20.19
CA GLY A 317 -40.56 15.49 -21.08
C GLY A 317 -41.84 15.92 -20.38
N ALA A 318 -42.46 15.04 -19.59
CA ALA A 318 -43.66 15.37 -18.81
C ALA A 318 -43.39 16.45 -17.76
N LEU A 319 -42.24 16.37 -17.06
CA LEU A 319 -41.81 17.39 -16.11
C LEU A 319 -41.60 18.76 -16.77
N LEU A 320 -40.99 18.81 -17.96
CA LEU A 320 -40.81 20.05 -18.71
C LEU A 320 -42.15 20.67 -19.15
N ILE A 321 -43.13 19.85 -19.55
CA ILE A 321 -44.48 20.33 -19.90
C ILE A 321 -45.20 20.88 -18.66
N ILE A 322 -45.12 20.18 -17.52
CA ILE A 322 -45.70 20.65 -16.26
C ILE A 322 -45.04 21.98 -15.85
N ILE A 323 -43.71 22.07 -15.86
CA ILE A 323 -43.00 23.31 -15.55
C ILE A 323 -43.42 24.44 -16.50
N TYR A 324 -43.54 24.17 -17.79
CA TYR A 324 -43.97 25.17 -18.79
C TYR A 324 -45.41 25.65 -18.59
N LEU A 325 -46.33 24.76 -18.16
CA LEU A 325 -47.74 25.11 -17.91
C LEU A 325 -47.95 25.82 -16.57
N PHE A 326 -47.11 25.56 -15.56
CA PHE A 326 -47.22 26.15 -14.22
C PHE A 326 -46.25 27.32 -13.95
N ALA A 327 -45.28 27.56 -14.82
CA ALA A 327 -44.41 28.75 -14.78
C ALA A 327 -44.95 29.90 -15.67
N LYS A 328 -46.21 29.83 -16.10
CA LYS A 328 -46.89 30.86 -16.89
C LYS A 328 -48.02 31.51 -16.10
#